data_AF-A0A841EZ90-F1
#
_entry.id   AF-A0A841EZ90-F1
#
_cell.length_a   1.000
_cell.length_b   1.000
_cell.length_c   1.000
_cell.angle_alpha   90.00
_cell.angle_beta   90.00
_cell.angle_gamma   90.00
#
_symmetry.space_group_name_H-M   'P 1'
#
loop_
_entity.id
_entity.type
_entity.pdbx_description
1 polymer ?
#
loop_
_entity_poly.entity_id
_entity_poly.type
_entity_poly.pdbx_seq_one_letter_code
_entity_poly.pdbx_strand_id
1 'polypeptide(L)' 'MKSLKPIGLSLGFLAGTTFGSGIAFLFRFAPLPLMWCVSLCGLAGMLFGLLTAIIRQSRTEEHRP' A
#
# COMPACT_ATOMS: atom_id res chain seq x y z
N MET A 1 -4.35 23.64 -1.91
CA MET A 1 -3.17 22.75 -2.04
C MET A 1 -3.69 21.31 -2.01
N LYS A 2 -3.60 20.58 -3.12
CA LYS A 2 -4.29 19.27 -3.27
C LYS A 2 -3.61 18.23 -2.39
N SER A 3 -4.35 17.73 -1.41
CA SER A 3 -3.95 16.67 -0.48
C SER A 3 -3.77 15.35 -1.24
N LEU A 4 -2.62 15.17 -1.90
CA LEU A 4 -2.24 13.93 -2.60
C LEU A 4 -1.77 12.82 -1.63
N LYS A 5 -1.48 13.19 -0.38
CA LYS A 5 -1.06 12.29 0.70
C LYS A 5 -2.11 11.21 1.06
N PRO A 6 -3.41 11.53 1.26
CA PRO A 6 -4.43 10.52 1.57
C PRO A 6 -4.73 9.59 0.38
N ILE A 7 -4.54 10.06 -0.86
CA ILE A 7 -4.75 9.23 -2.05
C ILE A 7 -3.67 8.16 -2.17
N GLY A 8 -2.39 8.51 -1.98
CA GLY A 8 -1.30 7.51 -2.00
C GLY A 8 -1.47 6.45 -0.91
N LEU A 9 -1.94 6.86 0.27
CA LEU A 9 -2.17 5.96 1.41
C LEU A 9 -3.38 5.05 1.18
N SER A 10 -4.52 5.60 0.73
CA SER A 10 -5.71 4.80 0.39
C SER A 10 -5.46 3.87 -0.80
N LEU A 11 -4.74 4.33 -1.82
CA LEU A 11 -4.40 3.53 -2.99
C LEU A 11 -3.42 2.40 -2.64
N GLY A 12 -2.43 2.67 -1.79
CA GLY A 12 -1.50 1.66 -1.28
C GLY A 12 -2.19 0.62 -0.39
N PHE A 13 -3.12 1.05 0.45
CA PHE A 13 -3.93 0.14 1.27
C PHE A 13 -4.87 -0.73 0.40
N LEU A 14 -5.56 -0.13 -0.57
CA LEU A 14 -6.46 -0.84 -1.49
C LEU A 14 -5.69 -1.82 -2.38
N ALA A 15 -4.53 -1.42 -2.92
CA ALA A 15 -3.67 -2.29 -3.72
C ALA A 15 -3.08 -3.43 -2.89
N GLY A 16 -2.62 -3.15 -1.66
CA GLY A 16 -2.05 -4.15 -0.75
C GLY A 16 -3.08 -5.20 -0.32
N THR A 17 -4.31 -4.78 0.00
CA THR A 17 -5.41 -5.70 0.35
C THR A 17 -5.88 -6.53 -0.85
N THR A 18 -5.98 -5.93 -2.05
CA THR A 18 -6.30 -6.65 -3.30
C THR A 18 -5.25 -7.69 -3.64
N PHE A 19 -3.96 -7.32 -3.56
CA PHE A 19 -2.85 -8.23 -3.85
C PHE A 19 -2.75 -9.36 -2.81
N GLY A 20 -2.91 -9.03 -1.52
CA GLY A 20 -2.94 -10.01 -0.44
C GLY A 20 -4.09 -11.02 -0.58
N SER A 21 -5.28 -10.55 -0.98
CA SER A 21 -6.43 -11.41 -1.25
C SER A 21 -6.17 -12.33 -2.45
N GLY A 22 -5.56 -11.81 -3.52
CA GLY A 22 -5.21 -12.59 -4.71
C GLY A 22 -4.19 -13.70 -4.43
N ILE A 23 -3.10 -13.37 -3.71
CA ILE A 23 -2.09 -14.36 -3.31
C ILE A 23 -2.68 -15.43 -2.40
N ALA A 24 -3.49 -15.02 -1.42
CA ALA A 24 -4.10 -15.97 -0.48
C ALA A 24 -5.14 -16.88 -1.16
N PHE A 25 -5.84 -16.38 -2.19
CA PHE A 25 -6.71 -17.17 -3.05
C PHE A 25 -5.91 -18.21 -3.86
N LEU A 26 -4.79 -17.81 -4.47
CA LEU A 26 -3.92 -18.73 -5.25
C LEU A 26 -3.33 -19.86 -4.40
N PHE A 27 -2.95 -19.57 -3.16
CA PHE A 27 -2.42 -20.57 -2.23
C PHE A 27 -3.50 -21.42 -1.54
N ARG A 28 -4.79 -21.14 -1.76
CA ARG A 28 -5.93 -21.86 -1.18
C ARG A 28 -5.83 -21.98 0.35
N PHE A 29 -5.38 -20.91 1.00
CA PHE A 29 -5.24 -20.85 2.45
C PHE A 29 -6.60 -20.92 3.14
N ALA A 30 -6.64 -21.54 4.33
CA ALA A 30 -7.83 -21.55 5.18
C ALA A 30 -8.23 -20.12 5.62
N PRO A 31 -9.49 -19.87 6.05
CA PRO A 31 -10.00 -18.52 6.31
C PRO A 31 -9.18 -17.69 7.31
N LEU A 32 -8.65 -18.35 8.36
CA LEU A 32 -7.83 -17.73 9.41
C LEU A 32 -6.48 -17.19 8.90
N PRO A 33 -5.63 -17.99 8.24
CA PRO A 33 -4.40 -17.47 7.63
C PRO A 33 -4.66 -16.50 6.48
N LEU A 34 -5.82 -16.59 5.82
CA LEU A 34 -6.23 -15.64 4.77
C LEU A 34 -6.36 -14.20 5.31
N MET A 35 -7.06 -14.02 6.43
CA MET A 35 -7.23 -12.72 7.07
C MET A 35 -5.89 -12.12 7.51
N TRP A 36 -4.99 -12.96 8.04
CA TRP A 36 -3.66 -12.51 8.45
C TRP A 36 -2.80 -12.08 7.25
N CYS A 37 -2.80 -12.86 6.17
CA CYS A 37 -2.08 -12.49 4.94
C CYS A 37 -2.62 -11.19 4.35
N VAL A 38 -3.94 -11.03 4.23
CA VAL A 38 -4.57 -9.80 3.71
C VAL A 38 -4.25 -8.59 4.58
N SER A 39 -4.31 -8.74 5.91
CA SER A 39 -4.03 -7.65 6.84
C SER A 39 -2.55 -7.25 6.79
N LEU A 40 -1.62 -8.22 6.75
CA LEU A 40 -0.18 -7.95 6.65
C LEU A 40 0.20 -7.34 5.30
N CYS A 41 -0.35 -7.84 4.20
CA CYS A 41 -0.12 -7.26 2.86
C CYS A 41 -0.74 -5.88 2.70
N GLY A 42 -1.93 -5.63 3.26
CA GLY A 42 -2.56 -4.32 3.28
C GLY A 42 -1.73 -3.27 4.03
N LEU A 43 -1.20 -3.66 5.19
CA LEU A 43 -0.38 -2.80 6.04
C LEU A 43 1.00 -2.53 5.39
N ALA A 44 1.61 -3.56 4.79
CA ALA A 44 2.84 -3.41 4.01
C ALA A 44 2.65 -2.54 2.76
N GLY A 45 1.54 -2.71 2.03
CA GLY A 45 1.19 -1.91 0.85
C GLY A 45 0.91 -0.44 1.20
N MET A 46 0.29 -0.18 2.35
CA MET A 46 0.12 1.18 2.87
C MET A 46 1.48 1.81 3.21
N LEU A 47 2.38 1.07 3.87
CA LEU A 47 3.73 1.54 4.20
C LEU A 47 4.52 1.86 2.94
N PHE A 48 4.49 0.98 1.94
CA PHE A 48 5.15 1.18 0.65
C PHE A 48 4.57 2.37 -0.12
N GLY A 49 3.24 2.52 -0.16
CA GLY A 49 2.59 3.67 -0.78
C GLY A 49 2.98 4.99 -0.12
N LEU A 50 3.08 5.00 1.22
CA LEU A 50 3.53 6.16 1.98
C LEU A 50 5.01 6.47 1.75
N LEU A 51 5.88 5.47 1.80
CA LEU A 51 7.32 5.60 1.50
C LEU A 51 7.55 6.12 0.07
N THR A 52 6.84 5.58 -0.91
CA THR A 52 6.96 6.00 -2.31
C THR A 52 6.46 7.43 -2.50
N ALA A 53 5.39 7.82 -1.80
CA ALA A 53 4.89 9.20 -1.80
C ALA A 53 5.87 10.17 -1.13
N ILE A 54 6.49 9.77 -0.01
CA ILE A 54 7.54 10.56 0.68
C ILE A 54 8.74 10.72 -0.25
N ILE A 55 9.27 9.63 -0.82
CA ILE A 55 10.42 9.66 -1.74
C ILE A 55 10.13 10.55 -2.96
N ARG A 56 8.93 10.44 -3.55
CA ARG A 56 8.51 11.33 -4.65
C ARG A 56 8.46 12.78 -4.19
N GLN A 57 7.93 13.06 -3.00
CA GLN A 57 7.85 14.42 -2.49
C GLN A 57 9.25 15.01 -2.23
N SER A 58 10.17 14.23 -1.65
CA SER A 58 11.59 14.61 -1.48
C SER A 58 12.25 14.94 -2.82
N ARG A 59 12.02 14.11 -3.83
CA ARG A 59 12.52 14.35 -5.20
C ARG A 59 11.91 15.59 -5.86
N THR A 60 10.71 16.03 -5.44
CA THR A 60 10.07 17.23 -5.98
C THR A 60 10.58 18.51 -5.31
N GLU A 61 11.05 18.44 -4.06
CA GLU A 61 11.66 19.58 -3.36
C GLU A 61 13.12 19.84 -3.77
N GLU A 62 13.85 18.84 -4.26
CA GLU A 62 15.20 19.02 -4.83
C GLU A 62 15.21 19.76 -6.19
N HIS A 63 14.03 20.04 -6.76
CA HIS A 63 13.85 20.79 -8.01
C HIS A 63 13.05 22.08 -7.81
N ARG A 64 13.12 22.68 -6.61
CA ARG A 64 12.72 24.07 -6.40
C ARG A 64 13.99 24.93 -6.28
N PRO A 65 14.23 25.87 -7.21
CA PRO A 65 15.45 26.70 -7.25
C PRO A 65 15.55 27.63 -6.04
#